data_AF-A0A382M8R2-F1
#
_entry.id   AF-A0A382M8R2-F1
#
_cell.length_a   1.000
_cell.length_b   1.000
_cell.length_c   1.000
_cell.angle_alpha   90.00
_cell.angle_beta   90.00
_cell.angle_gamma   90.00
#
_symmetry.space_group_name_H-M   'P 1'
#
loop_
_entity.id
_entity.type
_entity.pdbx_description
1 polymer ?
#
loop_
_entity_poly.entity_id
_entity_poly.type
_entity_poly.pdbx_seq_one_letter_code
_entity_poly.pdbx_strand_id
1 'polypeptide(L)'
;MSVDKQRENRESITGNKETFGRGEHPNSKANLTPFKEGVSGNPSGRPFKYVNLAKALSRVGKLPPYDFDFAPPDHRTAVLHKIWHRASEGSIQHIKILAELGCLNEDE
;
A
#
# COMPACT_ATOMS: atom_id res chain seq x y z
N MET A 1 29.81 31.46 8.59
CA MET A 1 30.27 30.09 8.90
C MET A 1 29.08 29.34 9.47
N SER A 2 28.67 28.22 8.86
CA SER A 2 27.46 27.49 9.28
C SER A 2 27.76 26.69 10.55
N VAL A 3 27.01 26.95 11.63
CA VAL A 3 27.22 26.27 12.91
C VAL A 3 26.49 24.94 12.87
N ASP A 4 27.25 23.84 12.92
CA ASP A 4 26.73 22.48 12.99
C ASP A 4 26.05 22.25 14.35
N LYS A 5 24.71 22.40 14.38
CA LYS A 5 23.86 22.28 15.59
C LYS A 5 23.77 20.86 16.19
N GLN A 6 24.49 19.89 15.62
CA GLN A 6 24.43 18.47 16.02
C GLN A 6 25.75 17.91 16.56
N ARG A 7 26.74 18.75 16.89
CA ARG A 7 28.03 18.26 17.45
C ARG A 7 27.85 17.42 18.71
N GLU A 8 26.96 17.82 19.62
CA GLU A 8 26.71 17.11 20.88
C GLU A 8 26.11 15.70 20.68
N ASN A 9 25.33 15.48 19.61
CA ASN A 9 24.77 14.14 19.31
C ASN A 9 25.82 13.14 18.79
N ARG A 10 27.00 13.61 18.40
CA ARG A 10 28.12 12.77 17.95
C ARG A 10 29.02 12.32 19.09
N GLU A 11 28.94 12.97 20.24
CA GLU A 11 29.72 12.57 21.42
C GLU A 11 29.05 11.36 22.08
N SER A 12 29.77 10.24 22.13
CA SER A 12 29.31 9.04 22.82
C SER A 12 29.36 9.27 24.34
N ILE A 13 28.25 9.73 24.93
CA ILE A 13 28.04 9.62 26.38
C ILE A 13 27.82 8.14 26.69
N THR A 14 28.89 7.42 26.99
CA THR A 14 28.81 6.06 27.57
C THR A 14 29.75 6.01 28.77
N GLY A 15 29.17 5.96 29.97
CA GLY A 15 29.92 5.79 31.24
C GLY A 15 30.56 4.40 31.41
N ASN A 16 30.37 3.51 30.43
CA ASN A 16 30.98 2.19 30.37
C ASN A 16 32.04 2.17 29.25
N LYS A 17 33.16 1.49 29.48
CA LYS A 17 34.12 1.13 28.43
C LYS A 17 33.48 0.08 27.52
N GLU A 18 32.54 0.49 26.68
CA GLU A 18 31.93 -0.42 25.71
C GLU A 18 32.99 -0.79 24.67
N THR A 19 33.30 -2.09 24.59
CA THR A 19 34.22 -2.64 23.58
C THR A 19 33.57 -2.75 22.19
N PHE A 20 32.26 -2.53 22.11
CA PHE A 20 31.46 -2.72 20.91
C PHE A 20 30.78 -1.40 20.52
N GLY A 21 30.72 -1.11 19.22
CA GLY A 21 29.97 0.03 18.72
C GLY A 21 28.46 -0.13 18.90
N ARG A 22 27.71 0.96 18.68
CA ARG A 22 26.24 0.93 18.71
C ARG A 22 25.70 -0.16 17.79
N GLY A 23 24.85 -1.04 18.33
CA GLY A 23 24.22 -2.13 17.58
C GLY A 23 25.13 -3.33 17.28
N GLU A 24 26.37 -3.34 17.76
CA GLU A 24 27.33 -4.41 17.46
C GLU A 24 27.43 -5.49 18.54
N HIS A 25 26.81 -5.28 19.69
CA HIS A 25 26.90 -6.18 20.83
C HIS A 25 26.45 -7.61 20.46
N PRO A 26 27.24 -8.65 20.78
CA PRO A 26 26.98 -10.03 20.34
C PRO A 26 25.63 -10.57 20.83
N ASN A 27 25.24 -10.26 22.08
CA ASN A 27 23.91 -10.67 22.60
C ASN A 27 22.76 -9.99 21.85
N SER A 28 22.95 -8.77 21.37
CA SER A 28 21.92 -8.06 20.58
C SER A 28 21.79 -8.69 19.20
N LYS A 29 22.91 -9.04 18.55
CA LYS A 29 22.91 -9.73 17.25
C LYS A 29 22.35 -11.14 17.34
N ALA A 30 22.66 -11.88 18.40
CA ALA A 30 22.18 -13.25 18.61
C ALA A 30 20.65 -13.34 18.74
N ASN A 31 20.00 -12.28 19.24
CA ASN A 31 18.54 -12.21 19.38
C ASN A 31 17.82 -11.66 18.15
N LEU A 32 18.54 -11.20 17.12
CA LEU A 32 17.92 -10.70 15.89
C LEU A 32 17.76 -11.84 14.88
N THR A 33 16.52 -12.14 14.50
CA THR A 33 16.23 -13.01 13.36
C THR A 33 16.12 -12.14 12.09
N PRO A 34 17.13 -12.12 11.21
CA PRO A 34 17.04 -11.37 9.97
C PRO A 34 15.94 -11.95 9.08
N PHE A 35 15.09 -11.08 8.53
CA PHE A 35 14.15 -11.48 7.48
C PHE A 35 14.94 -11.78 6.19
N LYS A 36 14.42 -12.69 5.36
CA LYS A 36 15.01 -12.93 4.03
C LYS A 36 15.06 -11.62 3.24
N GLU A 37 16.15 -11.38 2.54
CA GLU A 37 16.25 -10.23 1.64
C GLU A 37 15.06 -10.22 0.65
N GLY A 38 14.40 -9.07 0.51
CA GLY A 38 13.17 -8.92 -0.26
C GLY A 38 11.87 -9.25 0.49
N VAL A 39 11.93 -9.85 1.69
CA VAL A 39 10.77 -10.09 2.54
C VAL A 39 10.72 -9.06 3.66
N SER A 40 9.78 -8.13 3.54
CA SER A 40 9.43 -7.22 4.63
C SER A 40 8.98 -8.01 5.85
N GLY A 41 9.53 -7.70 7.03
CA GLY A 41 9.07 -8.23 8.32
C GLY A 41 7.65 -7.81 8.71
N ASN A 42 7.02 -6.96 7.90
CA ASN A 42 5.59 -6.67 7.94
C ASN A 42 4.90 -7.34 6.74
N PRO A 43 4.45 -8.62 6.85
CA PRO A 43 3.73 -9.31 5.78
C PRO A 43 2.40 -8.63 5.41
N SER A 44 1.82 -7.86 6.34
CA SER A 44 0.61 -7.06 6.09
C SER A 44 0.90 -5.68 5.49
N GLY A 45 2.18 -5.31 5.33
CA GLY A 45 2.64 -4.08 4.70
C GLY A 45 1.88 -2.81 5.14
N ARG A 46 1.92 -1.78 4.29
CA ARG A 46 0.89 -0.75 4.30
C ARG A 46 -0.30 -1.35 3.54
N PRO A 47 -1.50 -1.48 4.13
CA PRO A 47 -2.65 -1.93 3.37
C PRO A 47 -2.82 -0.99 2.18
N PHE A 48 -2.81 -1.55 0.96
CA PHE A 48 -3.11 -0.77 -0.24
C PHE A 48 -4.49 -0.14 -0.04
N LYS A 49 -4.59 1.17 -0.26
CA LYS A 49 -5.88 1.85 -0.09
C LYS A 49 -6.90 1.17 -1.02
N TYR A 50 -8.10 0.93 -0.50
CA TYR A 50 -9.23 0.43 -1.28
C TYR A 50 -9.10 -0.99 -1.87
N VAL A 51 -8.34 -1.93 -1.26
CA VAL A 51 -8.26 -3.33 -1.73
C VAL A 51 -9.65 -3.96 -1.99
N ASN A 52 -10.60 -3.73 -1.08
CA ASN A 52 -11.95 -4.29 -1.22
C ASN A 52 -12.73 -3.68 -2.38
N LEU A 53 -12.48 -2.40 -2.69
CA LEU A 53 -13.08 -1.73 -3.83
C LEU A 53 -12.48 -2.27 -5.13
N ALA A 54 -11.15 -2.44 -5.20
CA ALA A 54 -10.48 -3.04 -6.36
C ALA A 54 -11.06 -4.44 -6.65
N LYS A 55 -11.13 -5.31 -5.64
CA LYS A 55 -11.74 -6.65 -5.78
C LYS A 55 -13.19 -6.60 -6.27
N ALA A 56 -13.99 -5.66 -5.77
CA ALA A 56 -15.38 -5.51 -6.18
C ALA A 56 -15.51 -4.98 -7.62
N LEU A 57 -14.71 -3.99 -8.00
CA LEU A 57 -14.67 -3.44 -9.35
C LEU A 57 -14.16 -4.47 -10.37
N SER A 58 -13.12 -5.24 -10.05
CA SER A 58 -12.64 -6.33 -10.90
C SER A 58 -13.69 -7.41 -11.11
N ARG A 59 -14.50 -7.73 -10.08
CA ARG A 59 -15.62 -8.67 -10.24
C ARG A 59 -16.68 -8.11 -11.19
N VAL A 60 -17.05 -6.85 -11.01
CA VAL A 60 -18.08 -6.18 -11.82
C VAL A 60 -17.62 -6.00 -13.28
N GLY A 61 -16.33 -5.73 -13.53
CA GLY A 61 -15.79 -5.59 -14.87
C GLY A 61 -15.84 -6.87 -15.72
N LYS A 62 -16.01 -8.04 -15.08
CA LYS A 62 -16.18 -9.34 -15.77
C LYS A 62 -17.64 -9.64 -16.14
N LEU A 63 -18.58 -8.81 -15.71
CA LEU A 63 -20.01 -8.96 -16.00
C LEU A 63 -20.38 -8.14 -17.24
N PRO A 64 -21.47 -8.51 -17.95
CA PRO A 64 -21.99 -7.66 -19.02
C PRO A 64 -22.39 -6.27 -18.49
N PRO A 65 -22.48 -5.26 -19.38
CA PRO A 65 -22.98 -3.95 -19.02
C PRO A 65 -24.30 -4.06 -18.26
N TYR A 66 -24.37 -3.39 -17.11
CA TYR A 66 -25.53 -3.44 -16.25
C TYR A 66 -26.66 -2.62 -16.86
N ASP A 67 -27.85 -3.22 -16.88
CA ASP A 67 -29.05 -2.55 -17.32
C ASP A 67 -29.56 -1.61 -16.22
N PHE A 68 -29.42 -0.31 -16.46
CA PHE A 68 -29.84 0.73 -15.52
C PHE A 68 -31.34 1.04 -15.56
N ASP A 69 -32.09 0.49 -16.53
CA ASP A 69 -33.54 0.64 -16.59
C ASP A 69 -34.24 -0.21 -15.51
N PHE A 70 -33.54 -1.22 -14.98
CA PHE A 70 -34.01 -2.03 -13.86
C PHE A 70 -33.41 -1.58 -12.52
N ALA A 71 -34.26 -1.61 -11.49
CA ALA A 71 -33.86 -1.27 -10.14
C ALA A 71 -32.73 -2.19 -9.65
N PRO A 72 -31.59 -1.62 -9.19
CA PRO A 72 -30.48 -2.41 -8.71
C PRO A 72 -30.81 -3.17 -7.44
N PRO A 73 -30.24 -4.38 -7.26
CA PRO A 73 -30.49 -5.18 -6.08
C PRO A 73 -29.98 -4.50 -4.80
N ASP A 74 -28.92 -3.69 -4.90
CA ASP A 74 -28.39 -2.86 -3.82
C ASP A 74 -27.68 -1.62 -4.39
N HIS A 75 -27.64 -0.54 -3.61
CA HIS A 75 -26.94 0.71 -3.93
C HIS A 75 -25.45 0.48 -4.18
N ARG A 76 -24.81 -0.46 -3.44
CA ARG A 76 -23.39 -0.77 -3.64
C ARG A 76 -23.13 -1.28 -5.04
N THR A 77 -23.97 -2.21 -5.51
CA THR A 77 -23.89 -2.77 -6.86
C THR A 77 -24.11 -1.70 -7.92
N ALA A 78 -25.13 -0.83 -7.72
CA ALA A 78 -25.42 0.28 -8.61
C ALA A 78 -24.20 1.21 -8.81
N VAL A 79 -23.53 1.58 -7.71
CA VAL A 79 -22.34 2.46 -7.76
C VAL A 79 -21.19 1.79 -8.52
N LEU A 80 -20.90 0.52 -8.25
CA LEU A 80 -19.81 -0.20 -8.93
C LEU A 80 -20.04 -0.29 -10.44
N HIS A 81 -21.26 -0.62 -10.86
CA HIS A 81 -21.60 -0.64 -12.28
C HIS A 81 -21.60 0.77 -12.88
N LYS A 82 -22.04 1.79 -12.14
CA LYS A 82 -22.01 3.18 -12.64
C LYS A 82 -20.59 3.67 -12.88
N ILE A 83 -19.62 3.26 -12.06
CA ILE A 83 -18.20 3.59 -12.26
C ILE A 83 -17.71 3.05 -13.61
N TRP A 84 -17.96 1.77 -13.90
CA TRP A 84 -17.60 1.15 -15.17
C TRP A 84 -18.31 1.80 -16.36
N HIS A 85 -19.61 2.05 -16.22
CA HIS A 85 -20.40 2.70 -17.26
C HIS A 85 -19.89 4.12 -17.56
N ARG A 86 -19.66 4.96 -16.54
CA ARG A 86 -19.08 6.30 -16.72
C ARG A 86 -17.68 6.26 -17.31
N ALA A 87 -16.86 5.28 -16.93
CA ALA A 87 -15.55 5.09 -17.54
C ALA A 87 -15.67 4.76 -19.03
N SER A 88 -16.61 3.88 -19.42
CA SER A 88 -16.88 3.53 -20.82
C SER A 88 -17.41 4.70 -21.66
N GLU A 89 -18.11 5.65 -21.04
CA GLU A 89 -18.53 6.92 -21.66
C GLU A 89 -17.37 7.93 -21.84
N GLY A 90 -16.16 7.60 -21.38
CA GLY A 90 -14.98 8.48 -21.48
C GLY A 90 -14.75 9.38 -20.26
N SER A 91 -15.38 9.12 -19.11
CA SER A 91 -15.14 9.90 -17.90
C SER A 91 -13.74 9.64 -17.33
N ILE A 92 -12.86 10.62 -17.50
CA ILE A 92 -11.43 10.55 -17.10
C ILE A 92 -11.28 10.20 -15.60
N GLN A 93 -12.13 10.74 -14.73
CA GLN A 93 -12.03 10.48 -13.28
C GLN A 93 -12.27 9.00 -12.95
N HIS A 94 -13.24 8.36 -13.60
CA HIS A 94 -13.57 6.95 -13.38
C HIS A 94 -12.50 6.05 -14.00
N ILE A 95 -11.98 6.40 -15.18
CA ILE A 95 -10.85 5.71 -15.81
C ILE A 95 -9.61 5.77 -14.88
N LYS A 96 -9.29 6.93 -14.31
CA LYS A 96 -8.18 7.08 -13.38
C LYS A 96 -8.31 6.19 -12.14
N ILE A 97 -9.49 6.17 -11.50
CA ILE A 97 -9.72 5.30 -10.33
C ILE A 97 -9.55 3.83 -10.71
N LEU A 98 -10.09 3.39 -11.85
CA LEU A 98 -9.95 2.00 -12.31
C LEU A 98 -8.47 1.65 -12.61
N ALA A 99 -7.73 2.57 -13.23
CA ALA A 99 -6.30 2.40 -13.52
C ALA A 99 -5.45 2.36 -12.24
N GLU A 100 -5.69 3.27 -11.30
CA GLU A 100 -4.98 3.33 -10.00
C GLU A 100 -5.18 2.06 -9.17
N LEU A 101 -6.37 1.46 -9.27
CA LEU A 101 -6.71 0.21 -8.59
C LEU A 101 -6.30 -1.05 -9.37
N GLY A 102 -5.74 -0.90 -10.58
CA GLY A 102 -5.33 -2.01 -11.43
C GLY A 102 -6.50 -2.81 -12.02
N CYS A 103 -7.71 -2.26 -12.02
CA CYS A 103 -8.92 -2.93 -12.52
C CYS A 103 -9.00 -3.00 -14.05
N LEU A 104 -8.14 -2.27 -14.77
CA LEU A 104 -8.06 -2.25 -16.24
C LEU A 104 -6.93 -3.14 -16.79
N ASN A 105 -6.10 -3.71 -15.92
CA ASN A 105 -5.03 -4.58 -16.34
C ASN A 105 -5.63 -5.94 -16.74
N GLU A 106 -5.10 -6.56 -17.78
CA GLU A 106 -5.39 -7.97 -18.06
C GLU A 106 -4.82 -8.80 -16.89
N ASP A 107 -5.59 -9.78 -16.40
CA ASP A 107 -5.06 -10.77 -15.46
C ASP A 107 -3.96 -11.55 -16.23
N GLU A 108 -2.68 -11.34 -15.91
CA GLU A 108 -1.55 -12.17 -16.40
C GLU A 108 -1.67 -13.64 -15.98
#